data_AF-A0A973GXL0-F1
#
_entry.id   AF-A0A973GXL0-F1
#
_cell.length_a   1.000
_cell.length_b   1.000
_cell.length_c   1.000
_cell.angle_alpha   90.00
_cell.angle_beta   90.00
_cell.angle_gamma   90.00
#
_symmetry.space_group_name_H-M   'P 1'
#
loop_
_entity.id
_entity.type
_entity.pdbx_description
1 polymer ?
#
loop_
_entity_poly.entity_id
_entity_poly.type
_entity_poly.pdbx_seq_one_letter_code
_entity_poly.pdbx_strand_id
1 'polypeptide(L)'
;MMVMHPINKKEMMERGWDTVDFVLVSGDAYVDHPSFGAAIISRVLEAHGFTVAICPPPDWKKNDDLLQYGKPNLGYLVTSGNIDSMVNHYSVNKKRRIKDNYTDKGVM
;
A
#
# COMPACT_ATOMS: atom_id res chain seq x y z
N MET A 1 14.08 0.30 -17.53
CA MET A 1 12.67 -0.13 -17.41
C MET A 1 12.38 -0.23 -15.92
N MET A 2 11.58 0.69 -15.38
CA MET A 2 11.35 0.80 -13.94
C MET A 2 10.37 -0.29 -13.53
N VAL A 3 10.85 -1.28 -12.78
CA VAL A 3 10.01 -2.42 -12.35
C VAL A 3 9.10 -1.92 -11.21
N MET A 4 7.82 -2.31 -11.23
CA MET A 4 6.89 -2.05 -10.11
C MET A 4 7.46 -2.61 -8.80
N HIS A 5 6.94 -2.22 -7.62
CA HIS A 5 7.33 -2.87 -6.36
C HIS A 5 6.62 -4.22 -6.20
N PRO A 6 7.20 -5.20 -5.47
CA PRO A 6 6.49 -6.45 -5.19
C PRO A 6 5.29 -6.17 -4.28
N ILE A 7 4.12 -6.72 -4.65
CA ILE A 7 2.87 -6.54 -3.89
C ILE A 7 2.40 -7.78 -3.12
N ASN A 8 3.22 -8.82 -3.11
CA ASN A 8 2.97 -10.08 -2.40
C ASN A 8 4.27 -10.86 -2.23
N LYS A 9 4.22 -11.93 -1.41
CA LYS A 9 5.39 -12.79 -1.16
C LYS A 9 5.96 -13.41 -2.44
N LYS A 10 5.12 -13.80 -3.40
CA LYS A 10 5.56 -14.46 -4.62
C LYS A 10 6.46 -13.53 -5.44
N GLU A 11 6.06 -12.28 -5.62
CA GLU A 11 6.85 -11.27 -6.36
C GLU A 11 8.14 -10.88 -5.63
N MET A 12 8.18 -10.94 -4.29
CA MET A 12 9.42 -10.80 -3.53
C MET A 12 10.40 -11.93 -3.86
N MET A 13 9.92 -13.18 -3.81
CA MET A 13 10.75 -14.35 -4.11
C MET A 13 11.22 -14.35 -5.57
N GLU A 14 10.39 -13.91 -6.52
CA GLU A 14 10.78 -13.76 -7.93
C GLU A 14 11.91 -12.74 -8.14
N ARG A 15 12.08 -11.77 -7.21
CA ARG A 15 13.21 -10.83 -7.17
C ARG A 15 14.42 -11.36 -6.41
N GLY A 16 14.33 -12.55 -5.83
CA GLY A 16 15.36 -13.09 -4.95
C GLY A 16 15.40 -12.41 -3.58
N TRP A 17 14.28 -11.83 -3.12
CA TRP A 17 14.19 -11.20 -1.81
C TRP A 17 13.49 -12.12 -0.81
N ASP A 18 14.26 -12.68 0.13
CA ASP A 18 13.71 -13.46 1.25
C ASP A 18 13.08 -12.56 2.33
N THR A 19 13.54 -11.30 2.42
CA THR A 19 13.08 -10.26 3.35
C THR A 19 13.14 -8.89 2.67
N VAL A 20 12.41 -7.91 3.21
CA VAL A 20 12.47 -6.50 2.82
C VAL A 20 12.77 -5.62 4.03
N ASP A 21 13.31 -4.44 3.81
CA ASP A 21 13.55 -3.46 4.87
C ASP A 21 12.24 -2.86 5.34
N PHE A 22 11.37 -2.50 4.39
CA PHE A 22 10.07 -1.92 4.66
C PHE A 22 8.92 -2.63 3.95
N VAL A 23 7.79 -2.74 4.64
CA VAL A 23 6.49 -3.05 4.02
C VAL A 23 5.60 -1.83 4.16
N LEU A 24 5.23 -1.23 3.04
CA LEU A 24 4.38 -0.05 2.99
C LEU A 24 2.91 -0.48 2.81
N VAL A 25 2.11 -0.37 3.87
CA VAL A 25 0.69 -0.69 3.88
C VAL A 25 -0.11 0.53 3.46
N SER A 26 -0.94 0.39 2.43
CA SER A 26 -1.81 1.45 1.92
C SER A 26 -3.28 1.09 2.04
N GLY A 27 -4.10 2.08 2.41
CA GLY A 27 -5.56 1.99 2.37
C GLY A 27 -6.16 2.12 0.97
N ASP A 28 -5.37 2.54 -0.04
CA ASP A 28 -5.77 2.65 -1.44
C ASP A 28 -5.11 1.59 -2.31
N ALA A 29 -5.71 1.27 -3.46
CA ALA A 29 -5.05 0.50 -4.50
C ALA A 29 -3.68 1.11 -4.87
N TYR A 30 -2.65 0.28 -5.00
CA TYR A 30 -1.32 0.75 -5.33
C TYR A 30 -1.23 1.13 -6.81
N VAL A 31 -0.93 2.41 -7.06
CA VAL A 31 -0.57 2.93 -8.38
C VAL A 31 0.76 3.64 -8.24
N ASP A 32 1.74 3.25 -9.06
CA ASP A 32 3.07 3.87 -9.09
C ASP A 32 3.01 5.20 -9.86
N HIS A 33 2.46 6.23 -9.21
CA HIS A 33 2.24 7.55 -9.80
C HIS A 33 2.83 8.65 -8.90
N PRO A 34 3.50 9.68 -9.47
CA PRO A 34 4.14 10.75 -8.68
C PRO A 34 3.17 11.63 -7.89
N SER A 35 1.86 11.50 -8.08
CA SER A 35 0.85 12.18 -7.23
C SER A 35 0.49 11.37 -5.98
N PHE A 36 0.99 10.13 -5.84
CA PHE A 36 0.61 9.22 -4.77
C PHE A 36 1.73 9.15 -3.74
N GLY A 37 1.45 9.53 -2.49
CA GLY A 37 2.47 9.62 -1.45
C GLY A 37 3.20 8.31 -1.21
N ALA A 38 2.47 7.18 -1.24
CA ALA A 38 3.04 5.84 -1.09
C ALA A 38 4.09 5.52 -2.17
N ALA A 39 3.85 5.93 -3.42
CA ALA A 39 4.77 5.72 -4.52
C ALA A 39 6.02 6.61 -4.38
N ILE A 40 5.87 7.87 -3.98
CA ILE A 40 7.01 8.75 -3.73
C ILE A 40 7.88 8.19 -2.60
N ILE A 41 7.27 7.81 -1.47
CA ILE A 41 7.99 7.29 -0.30
C ILE A 41 8.76 6.02 -0.66
N SER A 42 8.13 5.06 -1.35
CA SER A 42 8.82 3.82 -1.72
C SER A 42 9.98 4.06 -2.67
N ARG A 43 9.83 4.95 -3.66
CA ARG A 43 10.92 5.32 -4.58
C ARG A 43 12.06 6.09 -3.91
N VAL A 44 11.76 6.95 -2.95
CA VAL A 44 12.80 7.64 -2.16
C VAL A 44 13.58 6.62 -1.31
N LEU A 45 12.92 5.66 -0.67
CA LEU A 45 13.59 4.61 0.09
C LEU A 45 14.46 3.72 -0.82
N GLU A 46 13.94 3.30 -1.97
CA GLU A 46 14.68 2.53 -2.97
C GLU A 46 15.92 3.29 -3.47
N ALA A 47 15.81 4.59 -3.72
CA ALA A 47 16.94 5.44 -4.11
C ALA A 47 18.05 5.53 -3.04
N HIS A 48 17.73 5.24 -1.77
CA HIS A 48 18.70 5.14 -0.68
C HIS A 48 19.17 3.70 -0.44
N GLY A 49 18.83 2.76 -1.31
CA GLY A 49 19.28 1.36 -1.26
C GLY A 49 18.43 0.45 -0.38
N PHE A 50 17.27 0.91 0.10
CA PHE A 50 16.35 0.06 0.85
C PHE A 50 15.47 -0.79 -0.06
N THR A 51 15.18 -2.01 0.39
CA THR A 51 14.20 -2.90 -0.22
C THR A 51 12.81 -2.63 0.32
N VAL A 52 11.83 -2.47 -0.56
CA VAL A 52 10.46 -2.09 -0.20
C VAL A 52 9.45 -3.01 -0.90
N ALA A 53 8.52 -3.58 -0.12
CA ALA A 53 7.31 -4.20 -0.62
C ALA A 53 6.10 -3.29 -0.35
N ILE A 54 5.08 -3.36 -1.21
CA ILE A 54 3.83 -2.61 -1.01
C ILE A 54 2.73 -3.60 -0.64
N CYS A 55 2.06 -3.37 0.49
CA CYS A 55 0.82 -4.04 0.84
C CYS A 55 -0.35 -3.12 0.44
N PRO A 56 -0.98 -3.34 -0.73
CA PRO A 56 -2.25 -2.68 -1.09
C PRO A 56 -3.35 -3.07 -0.08
N PRO A 57 -4.59 -2.53 -0.19
CA PRO A 57 -5.58 -2.56 0.89
C PRO A 57 -5.78 -3.98 1.40
N PRO A 58 -5.31 -4.30 2.63
CA PRO A 58 -5.42 -5.65 3.14
C PRO A 58 -6.86 -5.94 3.55
N ASP A 59 -7.27 -7.22 3.49
CA ASP A 59 -8.51 -7.65 4.14
C ASP A 59 -8.37 -7.47 5.66
N TRP A 60 -9.00 -6.43 6.19
CA TRP A 60 -8.96 -6.12 7.63
C TRP A 60 -9.54 -7.21 8.54
N LYS A 61 -10.24 -8.20 7.98
CA LYS A 61 -10.75 -9.36 8.72
C LYS A 61 -9.74 -10.50 8.85
N LYS A 62 -8.62 -10.43 8.11
CA LYS A 62 -7.61 -11.48 8.05
C LYS A 62 -6.21 -10.90 8.22
N ASN A 63 -5.32 -11.71 8.78
CA ASN A 63 -3.94 -11.29 8.97
C ASN A 63 -3.03 -11.74 7.81
N ASP A 64 -3.50 -12.63 6.94
CA ASP A 64 -2.68 -13.27 5.90
C ASP A 64 -2.01 -12.25 4.98
N ASP A 65 -2.74 -11.20 4.60
CA ASP A 65 -2.25 -10.15 3.72
C ASP A 65 -1.07 -9.39 4.32
N LEU A 66 -1.04 -9.21 5.64
CA LEU A 66 0.05 -8.56 6.36
C LEU A 66 1.18 -9.55 6.68
N LEU A 67 0.84 -10.78 7.07
CA LEU A 67 1.82 -11.77 7.54
C LEU A 67 2.64 -12.38 6.40
N GLN A 68 2.15 -12.36 5.16
CA GLN A 68 2.85 -12.95 4.02
C GLN A 68 4.27 -12.39 3.79
N TYR A 69 4.52 -11.14 4.19
CA TYR A 69 5.81 -10.45 4.02
C TYR A 69 6.86 -10.87 5.07
N GLY A 70 6.47 -11.63 6.09
CA GLY A 70 7.35 -11.96 7.22
C GLY A 70 7.67 -10.74 8.09
N LYS A 71 8.79 -10.81 8.80
CA LYS A 71 9.30 -9.70 9.63
C LYS A 71 10.24 -8.83 8.78
N PRO A 72 9.88 -7.56 8.48
CA PRO A 72 10.78 -6.66 7.77
C PRO A 72 12.01 -6.34 8.62
N ASN A 73 13.12 -5.97 7.97
CA ASN A 73 14.36 -5.65 8.68
C ASN A 73 14.22 -4.37 9.53
N LEU A 74 13.45 -3.38 9.04
CA LEU A 74 13.28 -2.08 9.69
C LEU A 74 11.84 -1.84 10.17
N GLY A 75 10.82 -2.10 9.34
CA GLY A 75 9.44 -2.08 9.84
C GLY A 75 8.34 -1.89 8.81
N TYR A 76 7.12 -1.75 9.33
CA TYR A 76 5.91 -1.45 8.54
C TYR A 76 5.65 0.06 8.53
N LEU A 77 5.35 0.60 7.35
CA LEU A 77 4.93 1.99 7.16
C LEU A 77 3.46 1.98 6.76
N VAL A 78 2.58 2.58 7.55
CA VAL A 78 1.13 2.52 7.32
C VAL A 78 0.62 3.89 6.90
N THR A 79 -0.12 3.94 5.79
CA THR A 79 -0.83 5.14 5.32
C THR A 79 -2.29 4.82 5.03
N SER A 80 -3.19 5.77 5.30
CA SER A 80 -4.61 5.66 4.98
C SER A 80 -4.93 5.70 3.48
N GLY A 81 -3.94 5.98 2.63
CA GLY A 81 -4.13 6.23 1.21
C GLY A 81 -3.93 7.71 0.86
N ASN A 82 -4.32 8.11 -0.35
CA ASN A 82 -4.20 9.45 -0.88
C ASN A 82 -5.32 10.38 -0.37
N ILE A 83 -6.46 9.80 0.02
CA ILE A 83 -7.58 10.54 0.60
C ILE A 83 -7.82 10.04 2.02
N ASP A 84 -8.03 10.99 2.94
CA ASP A 84 -8.46 10.68 4.29
C ASP A 84 -9.79 9.89 4.27
N SER A 85 -9.86 8.81 5.04
CA SER A 85 -11.03 7.90 5.05
C SER A 85 -12.32 8.60 5.49
N MET A 86 -12.22 9.65 6.31
CA MET A 86 -13.36 10.47 6.70
C MET A 86 -13.87 11.31 5.53
N VAL A 87 -12.97 11.88 4.70
CA VAL A 87 -13.35 12.60 3.48
C VAL A 87 -13.87 11.66 2.37
N ASN A 88 -13.35 10.42 2.31
CA ASN A 88 -13.82 9.43 1.36
C ASN A 88 -15.22 8.90 1.72
N HIS A 89 -15.46 8.64 3.00
CA HIS A 89 -16.73 8.07 3.47
C HIS A 89 -17.79 9.12 3.81
N TYR A 90 -17.42 10.38 4.04
CA TYR A 90 -18.36 11.42 4.48
C TYR A 90 -18.21 12.71 3.65
N SER A 91 -19.34 13.31 3.32
CA SER A 91 -19.37 14.70 2.81
C SER A 91 -19.00 15.68 3.93
N VAL A 92 -18.65 16.93 3.56
CA VAL A 92 -18.41 18.04 4.50
C VAL A 92 -19.55 18.26 5.51
N ASN A 93 -20.77 17.82 5.18
CA ASN A 93 -21.94 17.82 6.07
C ASN A 93 -22.12 16.53 6.88
N LYS A 94 -21.08 15.71 7.05
CA LYS A 94 -21.08 14.40 7.76
C LYS A 94 -22.10 13.37 7.24
N LYS A 95 -22.65 13.55 6.04
CA LYS A 95 -23.47 12.51 5.39
C LYS A 95 -22.58 11.47 4.74
N ARG A 96 -22.84 10.19 5.01
CA ARG A 96 -22.12 9.05 4.43
C ARG A 96 -22.26 9.04 2.90
N ARG A 97 -21.16 8.98 2.15
CA ARG A 97 -21.15 8.91 0.68
C ARG A 97 -21.48 7.49 0.23
N ILE A 98 -22.23 7.37 -0.87
CA ILE A 98 -22.72 6.09 -1.44
C ILE A 98 -21.68 5.45 -2.38
N LYS A 99 -20.72 6.22 -2.90
CA LYS A 99 -19.65 5.76 -3.80
C LYS A 99 -18.29 6.01 -3.18
N ASP A 100 -17.48 4.97 -3.12
CA ASP A 100 -16.05 5.01 -2.84
C ASP A 100 -15.32 5.01 -4.19
N ASN A 101 -14.48 6.00 -4.45
CA ASN A 101 -13.80 6.14 -5.74
C ASN A 101 -12.48 5.35 -5.83
N TYR A 102 -12.04 4.73 -4.72
CA TYR A 102 -10.69 4.15 -4.61
C TYR A 102 -10.68 2.64 -4.34
N THR A 103 -11.85 2.01 -4.18
CA THR A 103 -12.01 0.54 -4.17
C THR A 103 -12.28 -0.01 -5.57
N ASP A 104 -11.74 -1.19 -5.85
CA ASP A 104 -11.93 -1.88 -7.12
C ASP A 104 -13.43 -2.23 -7.29
N LYS A 105 -14.08 -1.62 -8.30
CA LYS A 105 -15.53 -1.56 -8.62
C LYS A 105 -16.34 -0.36 -8.09
N GLY A 106 -15.78 0.53 -7.29
CA GLY A 106 -16.44 1.79 -6.93
C GLY A 106 -17.73 1.66 -6.08
N VAL A 107 -17.85 0.55 -5.35
CA VAL A 107 -18.97 0.27 -4.44
C VAL A 107 -18.37 -0.11 -3.09
N MET A 108 -18.85 0.55 -2.03
CA MET A 108 -18.56 0.20 -0.63
C MET A 108 -18.98 -1.23 -0.28
#